data_AF-A0A1M3QDJ3-F1
#
_entry.id   AF-A0A1M3QDJ3-F1
#
_cell.length_a   1.000
_cell.length_b   1.000
_cell.length_c   1.000
_cell.angle_alpha   90.00
_cell.angle_beta   90.00
_cell.angle_gamma   90.00
#
_symmetry.space_group_name_H-M   'P 1'
#
loop_
_entity.id
_entity.type
_entity.pdbx_description
1 polymer ?
#
loop_
_entity_poly.entity_id
_entity_poly.type
_entity_poly.pdbx_seq_one_letter_code
_entity_poly.pdbx_strand_id
1 'polypeptide(L)'
;MFCGGTRTAKEVAYVIAGRLIQQYQDFCLFRGIKFTRIDSVRPHDHTTLFCSAGMQQYKPLFLDLSHIGTVANSQACLRMGDLDEIGDGTHFLQFTMLGLFSFREMTVGDAIDFWLEFLATLGLLPDHVTIHPDRLEEWAPLYRGHIPIVTDDECTWSDGNITGYCTEFYKDGIEIGNIVNPLGTCIDVGFGAERLDMIVNGTPPADALSTLCDTVMTIVECGYKPGNKEQSYVLRKLLRRIHVMGGTLDHPYFEQEVERQERLRSKYLRLREKYPDMTAQWWFDTHGIDVTDMLALNGR
;
A
#
# COMPACT_ATOMS: atom_id res chain seq x y z
N MET A 1 -9.50 9.90 40.62
CA MET A 1 -10.22 10.37 39.42
C MET A 1 -9.18 10.91 38.46
N PHE A 2 -8.66 10.09 37.55
CA PHE A 2 -7.80 10.56 36.48
C PHE A 2 -8.68 10.80 35.25
N CYS A 3 -8.68 12.07 34.82
CA CYS A 3 -9.47 12.57 33.71
C CYS A 3 -8.99 11.92 32.41
N GLY A 4 -9.90 11.28 31.68
CA GLY A 4 -9.61 10.66 30.40
C GLY A 4 -9.17 11.70 29.38
N GLY A 5 -7.94 11.55 28.88
CA GLY A 5 -7.48 12.28 27.71
C GLY A 5 -8.26 11.79 26.48
N THR A 6 -8.85 12.72 25.74
CA THR A 6 -9.38 12.48 24.40
C THR A 6 -8.26 11.96 23.51
N ARG A 7 -8.39 10.71 23.06
CA ARG A 7 -7.48 10.11 22.06
C ARG A 7 -7.54 10.93 20.78
N THR A 8 -6.40 11.10 20.11
CA THR A 8 -6.37 11.75 18.81
C THR A 8 -7.10 10.89 17.75
N ALA A 9 -7.64 11.50 16.69
CA ALA A 9 -8.30 10.75 15.60
C ALA A 9 -7.39 9.65 15.02
N LYS A 10 -6.08 9.90 14.99
CA LYS A 10 -5.03 8.98 14.56
C LYS A 10 -4.85 7.77 15.50
N GLU A 11 -4.81 8.00 16.82
CA GLU A 11 -4.79 6.90 17.80
C GLU A 11 -6.04 6.05 17.74
N VAL A 12 -7.19 6.66 17.44
CA VAL A 12 -8.45 5.94 17.26
C VAL A 12 -8.39 5.09 15.99
N ALA A 13 -7.97 5.64 14.84
CA ALA A 13 -7.82 4.90 13.58
C ALA A 13 -6.83 3.73 13.70
N TYR A 14 -5.66 3.93 14.31
CA TYR A 14 -4.67 2.86 14.53
C TYR A 14 -5.24 1.72 15.41
N VAL A 15 -5.99 2.06 16.46
CA VAL A 15 -6.67 1.08 17.32
C VAL A 15 -7.82 0.37 16.58
N ILE A 16 -8.47 1.00 15.61
CA ILE A 16 -9.52 0.35 14.81
C ILE A 16 -8.89 -0.56 13.73
N ALA A 17 -7.90 -0.10 12.96
CA ALA A 17 -7.18 -0.92 11.99
C ALA A 17 -6.52 -2.14 12.66
N GLY A 18 -5.94 -1.97 13.85
CA GLY A 18 -5.43 -3.07 14.67
C GLY A 18 -6.51 -4.08 15.09
N ARG A 19 -7.76 -3.64 15.29
CA ARG A 19 -8.90 -4.54 15.57
C ARG A 19 -9.31 -5.33 14.34
N LEU A 20 -9.33 -4.73 13.15
CA LEU A 20 -9.67 -5.43 11.90
C LEU A 20 -8.63 -6.51 11.57
N ILE A 21 -7.33 -6.19 11.71
CA ILE A 21 -6.25 -7.18 11.54
C ILE A 21 -6.39 -8.33 12.54
N GLN A 22 -6.72 -8.03 13.81
CA GLN A 22 -6.95 -9.07 14.82
C GLN A 22 -8.16 -9.96 14.49
N GLN A 23 -9.28 -9.37 14.04
CA GLN A 23 -10.46 -10.12 13.61
C GLN A 23 -10.13 -11.05 12.44
N TYR A 24 -9.36 -10.59 11.46
CA TYR A 24 -8.92 -11.42 10.35
C TYR A 24 -7.99 -12.55 10.81
N GLN A 25 -7.02 -12.24 11.67
CA GLN A 25 -6.14 -13.24 12.28
C GLN A 25 -6.94 -14.33 12.99
N ASP A 26 -7.90 -13.95 13.83
CA ASP A 26 -8.73 -14.89 14.59
C ASP A 26 -9.59 -15.74 13.65
N PHE A 27 -10.12 -15.15 12.57
CA PHE A 27 -10.87 -15.87 11.53
C PHE A 27 -9.99 -16.91 10.82
N CYS A 28 -8.77 -16.55 10.40
CA CYS A 28 -7.83 -17.49 9.80
C CYS A 28 -7.49 -18.65 10.74
N LEU A 29 -7.16 -18.35 12.00
CA LEU A 29 -6.81 -19.36 13.00
C LEU A 29 -7.99 -20.30 13.29
N PHE A 30 -9.22 -19.77 13.37
CA PHE A 30 -10.43 -20.57 13.51
C PHE A 30 -10.66 -21.53 12.32
N ARG A 31 -10.29 -21.10 11.10
CA ARG A 31 -10.30 -21.93 9.88
C ARG A 31 -9.10 -22.89 9.78
N GLY A 32 -8.20 -22.91 10.76
CA GLY A 32 -6.99 -23.75 10.76
C GLY A 32 -5.87 -23.24 9.86
N ILE A 33 -5.95 -22.00 9.39
CA ILE A 33 -4.97 -21.37 8.50
C ILE A 33 -3.94 -20.62 9.35
N LYS A 34 -2.66 -20.92 9.13
CA LYS A 34 -1.58 -20.23 9.83
C LYS A 34 -1.53 -18.76 9.41
N PHE A 35 -1.55 -17.87 10.40
CA PHE A 35 -1.47 -16.42 10.19
C PHE A 35 -0.13 -15.84 10.62
N THR A 36 0.39 -14.86 9.89
CA THR A 36 1.60 -14.10 10.24
C THR A 36 1.37 -12.60 10.12
N ARG A 37 1.77 -11.81 11.11
CA ARG A 37 1.74 -10.34 11.05
C ARG A 37 3.12 -9.80 10.70
N ILE A 38 3.19 -8.90 9.72
CA ILE A 38 4.41 -8.32 9.19
C ILE A 38 4.23 -6.81 9.04
N ASP A 39 4.69 -6.05 10.03
CA ASP A 39 4.57 -4.59 10.06
C ASP A 39 5.76 -3.88 9.35
N SER A 40 6.56 -4.61 8.56
CA SER A 40 7.76 -4.09 7.89
C SER A 40 7.56 -3.95 6.38
N VAL A 41 7.88 -2.78 5.84
CA VAL A 41 7.88 -2.52 4.38
C VAL A 41 9.20 -2.91 3.69
N ARG A 42 10.14 -3.54 4.40
CA ARG A 42 11.38 -4.05 3.79
C ARG A 42 11.04 -5.05 2.68
N PRO A 43 11.71 -4.99 1.53
CA PRO A 43 11.45 -5.90 0.43
C PRO A 43 11.93 -7.32 0.79
N HIS A 44 11.26 -8.33 0.24
CA HIS A 44 11.64 -9.74 0.43
C HIS A 44 12.71 -10.21 -0.58
N ASP A 45 12.94 -9.43 -1.63
CA ASP A 45 13.94 -9.67 -2.66
C ASP A 45 14.57 -8.35 -3.14
N HIS A 46 15.48 -8.42 -4.13
CA HIS A 46 16.17 -7.25 -4.68
C HIS A 46 15.44 -6.62 -5.89
N THR A 47 14.26 -7.12 -6.25
CA THR A 47 13.50 -6.64 -7.42
C THR A 47 12.67 -5.41 -7.12
N THR A 48 12.41 -5.15 -5.83
CA THR A 48 11.60 -4.01 -5.37
C THR A 48 12.34 -3.21 -4.30
N LEU A 49 12.03 -1.90 -4.20
CA LEU A 49 12.59 -1.05 -3.14
C LEU A 49 11.92 -1.30 -1.79
N PHE A 50 10.62 -1.54 -1.80
CA PHE A 50 9.80 -1.82 -0.63
C PHE A 50 8.81 -2.95 -0.96
N CYS A 51 8.35 -3.66 0.07
CA CYS A 51 7.28 -4.63 -0.08
C CYS A 51 5.99 -3.92 -0.49
N SER A 52 5.39 -4.31 -1.62
CA SER A 52 4.19 -3.69 -2.19
C SER A 52 2.96 -4.59 -2.16
N ALA A 53 3.13 -5.86 -1.80
CA ALA A 53 2.08 -6.86 -1.73
C ALA A 53 2.44 -8.01 -0.76
N GLY A 54 1.44 -8.59 -0.10
CA GLY A 54 1.62 -9.69 0.86
C GLY A 54 2.24 -10.96 0.26
N MET A 55 2.06 -11.17 -1.05
CA MET A 55 2.52 -12.35 -1.78
C MET A 55 4.04 -12.42 -1.97
N GLN A 56 4.76 -11.29 -1.87
CA GLN A 56 6.15 -11.20 -2.32
C GLN A 56 7.07 -12.22 -1.63
N GLN A 57 6.87 -12.44 -0.33
CA GLN A 57 7.66 -13.42 0.43
C GLN A 57 7.42 -14.88 0.00
N TYR A 58 6.29 -15.14 -0.66
CA TYR A 58 5.84 -16.46 -1.08
C TYR A 58 6.08 -16.73 -2.56
N LYS A 59 6.65 -15.78 -3.33
CA LYS A 59 6.99 -15.98 -4.76
C LYS A 59 7.66 -17.34 -5.05
N PRO A 60 8.65 -17.82 -4.25
CA PRO A 60 9.25 -19.14 -4.50
C PRO A 60 8.25 -20.29 -4.37
N LEU A 61 7.27 -20.19 -3.48
CA LEU A 61 6.27 -21.24 -3.25
C LEU A 61 5.25 -21.31 -4.39
N PHE A 62 4.90 -20.20 -5.03
CA PHE A 62 4.05 -20.23 -6.24
C PHE A 62 4.67 -21.09 -7.35
N LEU A 63 6.00 -21.02 -7.50
CA LEU A 63 6.76 -21.73 -8.53
C LEU A 63 7.14 -23.17 -8.14
N ASP A 64 7.11 -23.51 -6.86
CA ASP A 64 7.39 -24.88 -6.38
C ASP A 64 6.16 -25.78 -6.53
N LEU A 65 6.12 -26.55 -7.62
CA LEU A 65 5.02 -27.49 -7.93
C LEU A 65 4.83 -28.60 -6.88
N SER A 66 5.81 -28.84 -6.02
CA SER A 66 5.71 -29.85 -4.95
C SER A 66 5.09 -29.30 -3.66
N HIS A 67 5.04 -27.97 -3.51
CA HIS A 67 4.51 -27.34 -2.32
C HIS A 67 2.97 -27.29 -2.37
N ILE A 68 2.34 -27.82 -1.32
CA ILE A 68 0.89 -27.78 -1.12
C ILE A 68 0.60 -27.18 0.27
N GLY A 69 -0.32 -26.21 0.34
CA GLY A 69 -0.81 -25.67 1.60
C GLY A 69 -1.34 -24.25 1.48
N THR A 70 -1.92 -23.76 2.58
CA THR A 70 -2.51 -22.41 2.68
C THR A 70 -1.96 -21.66 3.88
N VAL A 71 -1.63 -20.39 3.67
CA VAL A 71 -1.17 -19.44 4.69
C VAL A 71 -1.88 -18.10 4.54
N ALA A 72 -1.97 -17.35 5.63
CA ALA A 72 -2.52 -16.01 5.64
C ALA A 72 -1.53 -15.04 6.30
N ASN A 73 -1.61 -13.76 5.93
CA ASN A 73 -0.82 -12.73 6.58
C ASN A 73 -1.55 -11.38 6.69
N SER A 74 -0.94 -10.48 7.46
CA SER A 74 -1.10 -9.04 7.28
C SER A 74 0.28 -8.48 6.96
N GLN A 75 0.39 -7.74 5.85
CA GLN A 75 1.64 -7.19 5.35
C GLN A 75 1.55 -5.67 5.24
N ALA A 76 2.46 -4.96 5.91
CA ALA A 76 2.69 -3.54 5.63
C ALA A 76 3.26 -3.38 4.22
N CYS A 77 2.55 -2.65 3.38
CA CYS A 77 2.86 -2.40 1.99
C CYS A 77 3.18 -0.93 1.77
N LEU A 78 4.06 -0.64 0.81
CA LEU A 78 4.37 0.72 0.37
C LEU A 78 4.46 0.77 -1.16
N ARG A 79 3.63 1.62 -1.77
CA ARG A 79 3.50 1.76 -3.24
C ARG A 79 3.91 3.16 -3.69
N MET A 80 5.18 3.30 -4.06
CA MET A 80 5.72 4.60 -4.51
C MET A 80 5.13 5.12 -5.82
N GLY A 81 4.46 4.28 -6.61
CA GLY A 81 3.74 4.69 -7.82
C GLY A 81 2.61 5.68 -7.52
N ASP A 82 2.00 5.52 -6.35
CA ASP A 82 0.78 6.24 -5.95
C ASP A 82 1.11 7.59 -5.26
N LEU A 83 2.40 7.98 -5.25
CA LEU A 83 2.89 9.16 -4.52
C LEU A 83 2.23 10.47 -4.98
N ASP A 84 1.90 10.58 -6.27
CA ASP A 84 1.30 11.80 -6.83
C ASP A 84 -0.23 11.83 -6.66
N GLU A 85 -0.84 10.71 -6.27
CA GLU A 85 -2.29 10.53 -6.08
C GLU A 85 -2.72 10.61 -4.61
N ILE A 86 -1.77 10.70 -3.68
CA ILE A 86 -2.07 10.80 -2.25
C ILE A 86 -3.00 11.98 -1.93
N GLY A 87 -3.98 11.72 -1.07
CA GLY A 87 -4.95 12.72 -0.62
C GLY A 87 -6.22 12.83 -1.48
N ASP A 88 -6.37 11.99 -2.51
CA ASP A 88 -7.63 11.87 -3.27
C ASP A 88 -8.71 11.04 -2.56
N GLY A 89 -8.34 10.38 -1.46
CA GLY A 89 -9.23 9.61 -0.60
C GLY A 89 -9.32 8.12 -0.94
N THR A 90 -8.67 7.65 -2.00
CA THR A 90 -8.73 6.25 -2.45
C THR A 90 -7.35 5.59 -2.62
N HIS A 91 -6.30 6.38 -2.84
CA HIS A 91 -4.92 5.91 -2.96
C HIS A 91 -4.15 6.00 -1.63
N PHE A 92 -3.45 4.91 -1.31
CA PHE A 92 -2.63 4.79 -0.12
C PHE A 92 -1.17 4.58 -0.49
N LEU A 93 -0.30 5.50 -0.05
CA LEU A 93 1.14 5.34 -0.21
C LEU A 93 1.69 4.20 0.67
N GLN A 94 1.15 4.07 1.88
CA GLN A 94 1.40 2.99 2.83
C GLN A 94 0.06 2.46 3.33
N PHE A 95 -0.07 1.14 3.41
CA PHE A 95 -1.28 0.47 3.88
C PHE A 95 -0.94 -0.95 4.35
N THR A 96 -1.89 -1.64 4.97
CA THR A 96 -1.78 -3.03 5.40
C THR A 96 -2.63 -3.91 4.50
N MET A 97 -2.00 -4.85 3.80
CA MET A 97 -2.69 -5.84 2.99
C MET A 97 -3.01 -7.07 3.84
N LEU A 98 -4.28 -7.44 3.93
CA LEU A 98 -4.73 -8.71 4.48
C LEU A 98 -4.64 -9.77 3.37
N GLY A 99 -3.80 -10.78 3.59
CA GLY A 99 -3.44 -11.77 2.59
C GLY A 99 -3.99 -13.16 2.88
N LEU A 100 -4.34 -13.89 1.83
CA LEU A 100 -4.58 -15.34 1.83
C LEU A 100 -3.87 -15.93 0.61
N PHE A 101 -2.97 -16.87 0.85
CA PHE A 101 -2.15 -17.48 -0.20
C PHE A 101 -2.30 -18.98 -0.11
N SER A 102 -2.78 -19.58 -1.20
CA SER A 102 -2.94 -21.03 -1.30
C SER A 102 -2.14 -21.57 -2.47
N PHE A 103 -1.46 -22.67 -2.22
CA PHE A 103 -0.56 -23.31 -3.16
C PHE A 103 -1.14 -24.67 -3.53
N ARG A 104 -1.87 -24.75 -4.65
CA ARG A 104 -2.48 -26.00 -5.15
C ARG A 104 -3.38 -26.73 -4.14
N GLU A 105 -3.96 -26.00 -3.20
CA GLU A 105 -4.88 -26.54 -2.18
C GLU A 105 -6.29 -25.97 -2.34
N MET A 106 -6.45 -24.65 -2.31
CA MET A 106 -7.73 -23.98 -2.53
C MET A 106 -8.01 -23.74 -4.02
N THR A 107 -9.27 -23.89 -4.40
CA THR A 107 -9.80 -23.40 -5.68
C THR A 107 -10.18 -21.92 -5.59
N VAL A 108 -10.48 -21.29 -6.73
CA VAL A 108 -11.03 -19.92 -6.78
C VAL A 108 -12.36 -19.85 -6.01
N GLY A 109 -13.19 -20.90 -6.12
CA GLY A 109 -14.45 -20.99 -5.39
C GLY A 109 -14.26 -21.02 -3.87
N ASP A 110 -13.29 -21.81 -3.38
CA ASP A 110 -12.96 -21.86 -1.95
C ASP A 110 -12.47 -20.49 -1.45
N ALA A 111 -11.69 -19.78 -2.26
CA ALA A 111 -11.20 -18.44 -1.91
C ALA A 111 -12.33 -17.41 -1.87
N ILE A 112 -13.26 -17.45 -2.85
CA ILE A 112 -14.46 -16.60 -2.86
C ILE A 112 -15.30 -16.87 -1.60
N ASP A 113 -15.59 -18.13 -1.29
CA ASP A 113 -16.38 -18.50 -0.10
C ASP A 113 -15.72 -18.01 1.18
N PHE A 114 -14.42 -18.23 1.35
CA PHE A 114 -13.66 -17.76 2.51
C PHE A 114 -13.78 -16.24 2.71
N TRP A 115 -13.58 -15.46 1.65
CA TRP A 115 -13.59 -14.00 1.75
C TRP A 115 -14.99 -13.43 1.92
N LEU A 116 -16.00 -14.00 1.27
CA LEU A 116 -17.38 -13.60 1.51
C LEU A 116 -17.84 -13.88 2.93
N GLU A 117 -17.46 -15.01 3.51
CA GLU A 117 -17.73 -15.31 4.91
C GLU A 117 -17.01 -14.32 5.84
N PHE A 118 -15.73 -14.01 5.59
CA PHE A 118 -14.99 -13.04 6.40
C PHE A 118 -15.62 -11.64 6.33
N LEU A 119 -15.89 -11.14 5.11
CA LEU A 119 -16.53 -9.83 4.91
C LEU A 119 -17.91 -9.77 5.60
N ALA A 120 -18.68 -10.86 5.56
CA ALA A 120 -19.95 -10.95 6.28
C ALA A 120 -19.78 -10.84 7.80
N THR A 121 -18.67 -11.30 8.39
CA THR A 121 -18.39 -11.09 9.83
C THR A 121 -18.17 -9.61 10.18
N LEU A 122 -17.76 -8.80 9.20
CA LEU A 122 -17.62 -7.34 9.32
C LEU A 122 -18.93 -6.61 9.02
N GLY A 123 -20.00 -7.31 8.64
CA GLY A 123 -21.24 -6.71 8.16
C GLY A 123 -21.12 -6.08 6.78
N LEU A 124 -20.12 -6.48 6.00
CA LEU A 124 -19.83 -5.92 4.67
C LEU A 124 -20.30 -6.89 3.58
N LEU A 125 -21.15 -6.38 2.67
CA LEU A 125 -21.50 -7.04 1.41
C LEU A 125 -21.01 -6.18 0.24
N PRO A 126 -20.15 -6.72 -0.66
CA PRO A 126 -19.73 -6.03 -1.87
C PRO A 126 -20.92 -5.67 -2.76
N ASP A 127 -20.85 -4.53 -3.43
CA ASP A 127 -21.91 -4.08 -4.34
C ASP A 127 -21.84 -4.84 -5.68
N HIS A 128 -20.63 -5.16 -6.11
CA HIS A 128 -20.35 -6.02 -7.25
C HIS A 128 -18.92 -6.56 -7.18
N VAL A 129 -18.64 -7.52 -8.06
CA VAL A 129 -17.28 -7.94 -8.38
C VAL A 129 -17.00 -7.73 -9.87
N THR A 130 -15.74 -7.57 -10.22
CA THR A 130 -15.28 -7.61 -11.61
C THR A 130 -14.69 -8.98 -11.93
N ILE A 131 -14.86 -9.45 -13.17
CA ILE A 131 -14.28 -10.69 -13.70
C ILE A 131 -13.87 -10.45 -15.15
N HIS A 132 -12.71 -10.98 -15.55
CA HIS A 132 -12.31 -10.97 -16.95
C HIS A 132 -13.26 -11.79 -17.84
N PRO A 133 -13.64 -11.33 -19.05
CA PRO A 133 -14.54 -12.08 -19.94
C PRO A 133 -14.13 -13.54 -20.19
N ASP A 134 -12.83 -13.80 -20.38
CA ASP A 134 -12.27 -15.15 -20.56
C ASP A 134 -12.42 -16.09 -19.34
N ARG A 135 -12.85 -15.59 -18.18
CA ARG A 135 -13.14 -16.39 -16.99
C ARG A 135 -14.60 -16.31 -16.54
N LEU A 136 -15.43 -15.54 -17.23
CA LEU A 136 -16.81 -15.28 -16.84
C LEU A 136 -17.63 -16.57 -16.73
N GLU A 137 -17.55 -17.47 -17.73
CA GLU A 137 -18.31 -18.73 -17.75
C GLU A 137 -17.94 -19.65 -16.57
N GLU A 138 -16.66 -19.67 -16.20
CA GLU A 138 -16.12 -20.51 -15.13
C GLU A 138 -16.39 -19.92 -13.74
N TRP A 139 -16.18 -18.61 -13.57
CA TRP A 139 -16.14 -17.97 -12.25
C TRP A 139 -17.46 -17.35 -11.83
N ALA A 140 -18.32 -16.92 -12.76
CA ALA A 140 -19.61 -16.36 -12.40
C ALA A 140 -20.51 -17.32 -11.59
N PRO A 141 -20.58 -18.63 -11.89
CA PRO A 141 -21.34 -19.58 -11.09
C PRO A 141 -20.85 -19.70 -9.63
N LEU A 142 -19.57 -19.41 -9.36
CA LEU A 142 -18.98 -19.53 -8.02
C LEU A 142 -19.60 -18.53 -7.02
N TYR A 143 -20.09 -17.40 -7.51
CA TYR A 143 -20.77 -16.38 -6.70
C TYR A 143 -22.23 -16.73 -6.37
N ARG A 144 -22.80 -17.79 -6.96
CA ARG A 144 -24.15 -18.31 -6.71
C ARG A 144 -25.27 -17.25 -6.80
N GLY A 145 -25.05 -16.18 -7.56
CA GLY A 145 -25.98 -15.05 -7.70
C GLY A 145 -26.12 -14.16 -6.47
N HIS A 146 -25.22 -14.28 -5.48
CA HIS A 146 -25.24 -13.44 -4.28
C HIS A 146 -24.73 -12.01 -4.53
N ILE A 147 -23.85 -11.86 -5.52
CA ILE A 147 -23.16 -10.59 -5.82
C ILE A 147 -23.26 -10.32 -7.32
N PRO A 148 -23.64 -9.09 -7.73
CA PRO A 148 -23.58 -8.67 -9.13
C PRO A 148 -22.17 -8.80 -9.73
N ILE A 149 -22.09 -9.18 -11.00
CA ILE A 149 -20.82 -9.32 -11.72
C ILE A 149 -20.77 -8.30 -12.86
N VAL A 150 -19.66 -7.60 -12.94
CA VAL A 150 -19.29 -6.70 -14.05
C VAL A 150 -18.11 -7.32 -14.78
N THR A 151 -18.10 -7.27 -16.11
CA THR A 151 -16.96 -7.73 -16.89
C THR A 151 -15.92 -6.62 -17.03
N ASP A 152 -14.64 -6.98 -16.93
CA ASP A 152 -13.53 -6.04 -17.12
C ASP A 152 -12.34 -6.73 -17.79
N ASP A 153 -11.90 -6.23 -18.94
CA ASP A 153 -10.77 -6.79 -19.71
C ASP A 153 -9.43 -6.60 -18.98
N GLU A 154 -9.36 -5.68 -18.01
CA GLU A 154 -8.16 -5.42 -17.21
C GLU A 154 -8.09 -6.28 -15.93
N CYS A 155 -9.06 -7.20 -15.71
CA CYS A 155 -9.07 -8.15 -14.58
C CYS A 155 -8.01 -9.26 -14.72
N THR A 156 -6.75 -8.84 -14.81
CA THR A 156 -5.55 -9.65 -14.80
C THR A 156 -4.55 -9.02 -13.84
N TRP A 157 -3.66 -9.84 -13.31
CA TRP A 157 -2.62 -9.39 -12.38
C TRP A 157 -1.27 -9.94 -12.79
N SER A 158 -0.21 -9.15 -12.56
CA SER A 158 1.17 -9.57 -12.77
C SER A 158 2.15 -8.91 -11.79
N ASP A 159 3.15 -9.67 -11.34
CA ASP A 159 4.36 -9.11 -10.70
C ASP A 159 5.55 -8.96 -11.67
N GLY A 160 5.31 -9.16 -12.97
CA GLY A 160 6.31 -9.21 -14.03
C GLY A 160 6.80 -10.64 -14.37
N ASN A 161 6.63 -11.62 -13.49
CA ASN A 161 7.02 -13.02 -13.73
C ASN A 161 5.84 -13.98 -13.59
N ILE A 162 5.05 -13.82 -12.53
CA ILE A 162 3.83 -14.56 -12.25
C ILE A 162 2.66 -13.72 -12.78
N THR A 163 1.72 -14.39 -13.44
CA THR A 163 0.50 -13.79 -13.96
C THR A 163 -0.70 -14.65 -13.60
N GLY A 164 -1.88 -14.02 -13.55
CA GLY A 164 -3.15 -14.71 -13.33
C GLY A 164 -4.32 -13.81 -13.66
N TYR A 165 -5.47 -14.42 -13.93
CA TYR A 165 -6.74 -13.70 -13.91
C TYR A 165 -7.10 -13.36 -12.46
N CYS A 166 -7.84 -12.28 -12.28
CA CYS A 166 -8.35 -11.88 -10.98
C CYS A 166 -9.85 -11.59 -11.01
N THR A 167 -10.41 -11.56 -9.81
CA THR A 167 -11.73 -11.01 -9.54
C THR A 167 -11.60 -10.01 -8.41
N GLU A 168 -12.10 -8.80 -8.63
CA GLU A 168 -11.92 -7.69 -7.69
C GLU A 168 -13.26 -7.32 -7.07
N PHE A 169 -13.22 -6.92 -5.80
CA PHE A 169 -14.39 -6.69 -4.98
C PHE A 169 -14.58 -5.20 -4.79
N TYR A 170 -15.80 -4.70 -5.04
CA TYR A 170 -16.09 -3.27 -4.97
C TYR A 170 -17.16 -2.95 -3.95
N LYS A 171 -16.97 -1.83 -3.24
CA LYS A 171 -17.93 -1.26 -2.30
C LYS A 171 -17.88 0.25 -2.34
N ASP A 172 -19.03 0.91 -2.51
CA ASP A 172 -19.17 2.36 -2.58
C ASP A 172 -18.25 3.00 -3.65
N GLY A 173 -18.05 2.28 -4.76
CA GLY A 173 -17.18 2.70 -5.87
C GLY A 173 -15.68 2.51 -5.63
N ILE A 174 -15.28 1.87 -4.54
CA ILE A 174 -13.88 1.61 -4.18
C ILE A 174 -13.60 0.10 -4.28
N GLU A 175 -12.49 -0.26 -4.91
CA GLU A 175 -11.95 -1.63 -4.89
C GLU A 175 -11.44 -1.95 -3.46
N ILE A 176 -12.04 -2.91 -2.77
CA ILE A 176 -11.67 -3.26 -1.39
C ILE A 176 -10.64 -4.39 -1.30
N GLY A 177 -10.50 -5.17 -2.38
CA GLY A 177 -9.53 -6.24 -2.50
C GLY A 177 -9.76 -7.11 -3.71
N ASN A 178 -8.84 -8.04 -3.95
CA ASN A 178 -8.86 -8.90 -5.12
C ASN A 178 -8.49 -10.35 -4.79
N ILE A 179 -9.02 -11.29 -5.57
CA ILE A 179 -8.60 -12.69 -5.58
C ILE A 179 -7.98 -12.96 -6.94
N VAL A 180 -6.70 -13.33 -6.94
CA VAL A 180 -5.94 -13.69 -8.14
C VAL A 180 -5.77 -15.21 -8.17
N ASN A 181 -5.87 -15.81 -9.35
CA ASN A 181 -5.54 -17.21 -9.60
C ASN A 181 -4.22 -17.33 -10.38
N PRO A 182 -3.06 -17.06 -9.74
CA PRO A 182 -1.79 -17.11 -10.42
C PRO A 182 -1.47 -18.53 -10.90
N LEU A 183 -0.92 -18.60 -12.12
CA LEU A 183 -0.51 -19.86 -12.76
C LEU A 183 -1.65 -20.91 -12.88
N GLY A 184 -2.92 -20.50 -12.74
CA GLY A 184 -4.09 -21.39 -12.80
C GLY A 184 -4.21 -22.41 -11.66
N THR A 185 -3.27 -22.43 -10.72
CA THR A 185 -3.14 -23.51 -9.72
C THR A 185 -2.93 -23.02 -8.30
N CYS A 186 -2.75 -21.72 -8.11
CA CYS A 186 -2.56 -21.09 -6.82
C CYS A 186 -3.59 -19.99 -6.61
N ILE A 187 -3.70 -19.52 -5.37
CA ILE A 187 -4.52 -18.38 -4.97
C ILE A 187 -3.61 -17.34 -4.32
N ASP A 188 -3.77 -16.10 -4.74
CA ASP A 188 -3.16 -14.91 -4.15
C ASP A 188 -4.26 -13.88 -3.90
N VAL A 189 -4.56 -13.59 -2.63
CA VAL A 189 -5.58 -12.63 -2.25
C VAL A 189 -4.96 -11.46 -1.51
N GLY A 190 -5.40 -10.24 -1.83
CA GLY A 190 -5.06 -9.03 -1.09
C GLY A 190 -6.27 -8.13 -0.87
N PHE A 191 -6.67 -7.92 0.39
CA PHE A 191 -7.64 -6.90 0.77
C PHE A 191 -6.96 -5.76 1.55
N GLY A 192 -7.32 -4.51 1.27
CA GLY A 192 -6.77 -3.36 1.97
C GLY A 192 -7.42 -3.16 3.33
N ALA A 193 -6.68 -3.33 4.43
CA ALA A 193 -7.22 -3.20 5.78
C ALA A 193 -7.79 -1.81 6.04
N GLU A 194 -7.10 -0.76 5.60
CA GLU A 194 -7.52 0.63 5.74
C GLU A 194 -8.76 0.92 4.91
N ARG A 195 -8.90 0.37 3.69
CA ARG A 195 -10.12 0.49 2.88
C ARG A 195 -11.31 -0.17 3.57
N LEU A 196 -11.14 -1.39 4.07
CA LEU A 196 -12.17 -2.08 4.84
C LEU A 196 -12.55 -1.30 6.09
N ASP A 197 -11.57 -0.74 6.80
CA ASP A 197 -11.83 0.09 7.99
C ASP A 197 -12.63 1.36 7.67
N MET A 198 -12.27 2.06 6.59
CA MET A 198 -12.99 3.24 6.12
C MET A 198 -14.46 2.94 5.86
N ILE A 199 -14.76 1.80 5.24
CA ILE A 199 -16.13 1.40 4.90
C ILE A 199 -16.89 0.94 6.14
N VAL A 200 -16.28 0.08 6.97
CA VAL A 200 -16.96 -0.53 8.13
C VAL A 200 -17.18 0.49 9.25
N ASN A 201 -16.20 1.37 9.49
CA ASN A 201 -16.19 2.27 10.64
C ASN A 201 -16.39 3.75 10.26
N GLY A 202 -16.45 4.08 8.97
CA GLY A 202 -16.57 5.47 8.51
C GLY A 202 -15.32 6.30 8.80
N THR A 203 -14.16 5.66 8.97
CA THR A 203 -12.89 6.35 9.19
C THR A 203 -12.60 7.23 7.96
N PRO A 204 -12.39 8.55 8.12
CA PRO A 204 -12.06 9.40 6.97
C PRO A 204 -10.66 9.07 6.44
N PRO A 205 -10.42 9.22 5.13
CA PRO A 205 -9.08 9.05 4.58
C PRO A 205 -8.13 10.09 5.19
N ALA A 206 -6.88 9.69 5.41
CA ALA A 206 -5.84 10.61 5.87
C ALA A 206 -5.55 11.67 4.79
N ASP A 207 -5.25 12.89 5.23
CA ASP A 207 -4.76 13.92 4.31
C ASP A 207 -3.35 13.57 3.82
N ALA A 208 -3.00 14.11 2.64
CA ALA A 208 -1.73 13.83 1.98
C ALA A 208 -0.50 14.07 2.90
N LEU A 209 -0.53 15.08 3.76
CA LEU A 209 0.60 15.38 4.62
C LEU A 209 0.73 14.37 5.76
N SER A 210 -0.39 13.97 6.38
CA SER A 210 -0.38 12.89 7.37
C SER A 210 0.14 11.59 6.77
N THR A 211 -0.35 11.21 5.57
CA THR A 211 0.10 10.02 4.85
C THR A 211 1.61 10.03 4.59
N LEU A 212 2.17 11.16 4.17
CA LEU A 212 3.62 11.30 3.97
C LEU A 212 4.41 11.16 5.27
N CYS A 213 3.96 11.81 6.35
CA CYS A 213 4.60 11.72 7.65
C CYS A 213 4.63 10.27 8.15
N ASP A 214 3.51 9.56 8.04
CA ASP A 214 3.39 8.16 8.47
C ASP A 214 4.30 7.24 7.64
N THR A 215 4.29 7.42 6.32
CA THR A 215 5.17 6.68 5.41
C THR A 215 6.65 6.88 5.77
N VAL A 216 7.05 8.13 6.05
CA VAL A 216 8.44 8.44 6.46
C VAL A 216 8.79 7.72 7.74
N MET A 217 7.91 7.74 8.75
CA MET A 217 8.16 7.07 10.03
C MET A 217 8.28 5.55 9.83
N THR A 218 7.40 4.93 9.05
CA THR A 218 7.49 3.50 8.73
C THR A 218 8.81 3.12 8.06
N ILE A 219 9.30 3.94 7.11
CA ILE A 219 10.60 3.71 6.46
C ILE A 219 11.75 3.84 7.47
N VAL A 220 11.69 4.83 8.37
CA VAL A 220 12.70 5.03 9.41
C VAL A 220 12.71 3.89 10.43
N GLU A 221 11.54 3.41 10.85
CA GLU A 221 11.38 2.26 11.75
C GLU A 221 11.89 0.97 11.11
N CYS A 222 11.80 0.84 9.78
CA CYS A 222 12.47 -0.21 9.02
C CYS A 222 14.00 -0.05 8.98
N GLY A 223 14.58 0.95 9.64
CA GLY A 223 16.02 1.15 9.81
C GLY A 223 16.71 1.89 8.67
N TYR A 224 15.96 2.44 7.72
CA TYR A 224 16.53 3.21 6.62
C TYR A 224 16.92 4.63 7.07
N LYS A 225 17.92 5.20 6.40
CA LYS A 225 18.44 6.55 6.67
C LYS A 225 18.44 7.37 5.38
N PRO A 226 18.26 8.70 5.43
CA PRO A 226 18.29 9.51 4.21
C PRO A 226 19.62 9.40 3.47
N GLY A 227 19.57 9.24 2.16
CA GLY A 227 20.74 8.96 1.33
C GLY A 227 20.52 9.29 -0.14
N ASN A 228 21.48 8.93 -0.99
CA ASN A 228 21.48 9.24 -2.43
C ASN A 228 21.04 8.04 -3.30
N LYS A 229 20.73 6.89 -2.72
CA LYS A 229 20.46 5.65 -3.46
C LYS A 229 19.26 4.91 -2.89
N GLU A 230 18.54 4.21 -3.75
CA GLU A 230 17.51 3.22 -3.39
C GLU A 230 16.51 3.77 -2.34
N GLN A 231 16.18 2.99 -1.31
CA GLN A 231 15.24 3.39 -0.25
C GLN A 231 15.69 4.65 0.48
N SER A 232 17.01 4.86 0.60
CA SER A 232 17.58 6.03 1.26
C SER A 232 17.29 7.31 0.47
N TYR A 233 17.28 7.23 -0.87
CA TYR A 233 16.87 8.33 -1.73
C TYR A 233 15.36 8.58 -1.64
N VAL A 234 14.55 7.53 -1.61
CA VAL A 234 13.10 7.64 -1.43
C VAL A 234 12.77 8.35 -0.12
N LEU A 235 13.36 7.93 1.00
CA LEU A 235 13.18 8.57 2.30
C LEU A 235 13.51 10.07 2.22
N ARG A 236 14.61 10.43 1.56
CA ARG A 236 14.96 11.84 1.37
C ARG A 236 13.94 12.60 0.52
N LYS A 237 13.45 12.00 -0.57
CA LYS A 237 12.42 12.58 -1.43
C LYS A 237 11.15 12.88 -0.63
N LEU A 238 10.72 11.95 0.22
CA LEU A 238 9.52 12.13 1.06
C LEU A 238 9.71 13.23 2.11
N LEU A 239 10.85 13.26 2.82
CA LEU A 239 11.17 14.34 3.77
C LEU A 239 11.16 15.71 3.10
N ARG A 240 11.74 15.81 1.89
CA ARG A 240 11.71 17.03 1.09
C ARG A 240 10.29 17.43 0.70
N ARG A 241 9.45 16.47 0.31
CA ARG A 241 8.04 16.71 -0.06
C ARG A 241 7.24 17.26 1.11
N ILE A 242 7.39 16.69 2.32
CA ILE A 242 6.79 17.20 3.56
C ILE A 242 7.17 18.67 3.77
N HIS A 243 8.47 18.99 3.64
CA HIS A 243 8.94 20.37 3.80
C HIS A 243 8.35 21.33 2.76
N VAL A 244 8.33 20.94 1.48
CA VAL A 244 7.73 21.75 0.39
C VAL A 244 6.24 21.99 0.61
N MET A 245 5.53 21.00 1.18
CA MET A 245 4.13 21.13 1.56
C MET A 245 3.93 22.01 2.81
N GLY A 246 5.00 22.37 3.53
CA GLY A 246 4.97 23.14 4.78
C GLY A 246 4.59 22.31 6.00
N GLY A 247 4.73 20.99 5.91
CA GLY A 247 4.58 20.12 7.06
C GLY A 247 5.80 20.13 7.98
N THR A 248 5.62 19.48 9.12
CA THR A 248 6.64 19.31 10.14
C THR A 248 6.66 17.87 10.60
N LEU A 249 7.84 17.34 10.90
CA LEU A 249 8.01 16.02 11.49
C LEU A 249 9.02 16.10 12.63
N ASP A 250 8.65 15.59 13.79
CA ASP A 250 9.52 15.50 14.97
C ASP A 250 10.51 14.35 14.81
N HIS A 251 11.51 14.56 13.93
CA HIS A 251 12.56 13.59 13.68
C HIS A 251 13.84 14.27 13.18
N PRO A 252 15.04 13.92 13.68
CA PRO A 252 16.30 14.57 13.29
C PRO A 252 16.58 14.54 11.78
N TYR A 253 16.13 13.50 11.08
CA TYR A 253 16.26 13.43 9.62
C TYR A 253 15.46 14.50 8.88
N PHE A 254 14.33 14.93 9.42
CA PHE A 254 13.55 16.01 8.83
C PHE A 254 14.27 17.34 8.99
N GLU A 255 14.72 17.68 10.20
CA GLU A 255 15.51 18.88 10.47
C GLU A 255 16.74 18.97 9.56
N GLN A 256 17.49 17.86 9.44
CA GLN A 256 18.66 17.79 8.56
C GLN A 256 18.33 17.99 7.08
N GLU A 257 17.18 17.48 6.61
CA GLU A 257 16.76 17.68 5.22
C GLU A 257 16.29 19.12 4.99
N VAL A 258 15.59 19.75 5.95
CA VAL A 258 15.22 21.17 5.90
C VAL A 258 16.47 22.04 5.78
N GLU A 259 17.45 21.88 6.67
CA GLU A 259 18.72 22.62 6.58
C GLU A 259 19.42 22.39 5.24
N ARG A 260 19.37 21.16 4.71
CA ARG A 260 19.94 20.84 3.41
C ARG A 260 19.25 21.60 2.30
N GLN A 261 17.91 21.67 2.30
CA GLN A 261 17.14 22.43 1.31
C GLN A 261 17.45 23.93 1.39
N GLU A 262 17.57 24.51 2.58
CA GLU A 262 17.96 25.91 2.77
C GLU A 262 19.36 26.22 2.21
N ARG A 263 20.34 25.32 2.46
CA ARG A 263 21.69 25.43 1.87
C ARG A 263 21.65 25.36 0.34
N LEU A 264 20.85 24.44 -0.23
CA LEU A 264 20.69 24.32 -1.68
C LEU A 264 20.01 25.55 -2.29
N ARG A 265 18.98 26.10 -1.64
CA ARG A 265 18.31 27.32 -2.06
C ARG A 265 19.27 28.51 -2.09
N SER A 266 20.06 28.68 -1.02
CA SER A 266 21.08 29.73 -0.95
C SER A 266 22.11 29.59 -2.07
N LYS A 267 22.54 28.35 -2.37
CA LYS A 267 23.44 28.06 -3.49
C LYS A 267 22.80 28.36 -4.84
N TYR A 268 21.52 28.00 -5.05
CA TYR A 268 20.78 28.28 -6.28
C TYR A 268 20.67 29.79 -6.53
N LEU A 269 20.22 30.56 -5.54
CA LEU A 269 20.06 32.01 -5.66
C LEU A 269 21.36 32.73 -6.03
N ARG A 270 22.51 32.26 -5.51
CA ARG A 270 23.83 32.78 -5.85
C ARG A 270 24.29 32.42 -7.26
N LEU A 271 23.96 31.22 -7.74
CA LEU A 271 24.49 30.68 -8.99
C LEU A 271 23.56 30.90 -10.19
N ARG A 272 22.26 31.15 -9.98
CA ARG A 272 21.27 31.28 -11.06
C ARG A 272 21.60 32.39 -12.05
N GLU A 273 22.19 33.49 -11.57
CA GLU A 273 22.61 34.60 -12.44
C GLU A 273 23.83 34.25 -13.30
N LYS A 274 24.67 33.33 -12.83
CA LYS A 274 25.84 32.83 -13.57
C LYS A 274 25.47 31.75 -14.59
N TYR A 275 24.39 31.02 -14.34
CA TYR A 275 23.91 29.91 -15.17
C TYR A 275 22.42 30.10 -15.54
N PRO A 276 22.06 31.18 -16.25
CA PRO A 276 20.66 31.55 -16.49
C PRO A 276 19.92 30.59 -17.41
N ASP A 277 20.62 29.97 -18.37
CA ASP A 277 20.02 29.13 -19.42
C ASP A 277 20.10 27.62 -19.13
N MET A 278 20.48 27.23 -17.91
CA MET A 278 20.63 25.81 -17.56
C MET A 278 19.28 25.19 -17.22
N THR A 279 19.07 23.97 -17.70
CA THR A 279 17.83 23.21 -17.47
C THR A 279 17.69 22.76 -16.01
N ALA A 280 16.47 22.48 -15.56
CA ALA A 280 16.22 21.91 -14.24
C ALA A 280 17.00 20.60 -14.01
N GLN A 281 17.12 19.77 -15.06
CA GLN A 281 17.91 18.54 -15.03
C GLN A 281 19.40 18.83 -14.77
N TRP A 282 19.98 19.84 -15.44
CA TRP A 282 21.38 20.22 -15.21
C TRP A 282 21.63 20.66 -13.76
N TRP A 283 20.70 21.42 -13.17
CA TRP A 283 20.77 21.84 -11.76
C TRP A 283 20.71 20.65 -10.81
N PHE A 284 19.86 19.67 -11.11
CA PHE A 284 19.76 18.45 -10.34
C PHE A 284 21.05 17.62 -10.45
N ASP A 285 21.53 17.36 -11.66
CA ASP A 285 22.71 16.52 -11.89
C ASP A 285 24.01 17.15 -11.36
N THR A 286 24.18 18.46 -11.54
CA THR A 286 25.43 19.15 -11.20
C THR A 286 25.47 19.59 -9.74
N HIS A 287 24.31 19.91 -9.16
CA HIS A 287 24.24 20.56 -7.85
C HIS A 287 23.29 19.90 -6.87
N GLY A 288 22.53 18.88 -7.28
CA GLY A 288 21.50 18.24 -6.46
C GLY A 288 20.33 19.16 -6.13
N ILE A 289 20.11 20.19 -6.96
CA ILE A 289 19.09 21.23 -6.75
C ILE A 289 17.88 20.88 -7.61
N ASP A 290 16.76 20.61 -6.95
CA ASP A 290 15.47 20.48 -7.61
C ASP A 290 14.85 21.88 -7.76
N VAL A 291 14.92 22.44 -8.96
CA VAL A 291 14.49 23.82 -9.23
C VAL A 291 12.97 23.97 -9.01
N THR A 292 12.19 22.93 -9.28
CA THR A 292 10.74 22.94 -9.11
C THR A 292 10.38 23.16 -7.64
N ASP A 293 11.05 22.45 -6.73
CA ASP A 293 10.86 22.62 -5.29
C ASP A 293 11.27 24.03 -4.82
N MET A 294 12.33 24.59 -5.40
CA MET A 294 12.78 25.96 -5.07
C MET A 294 11.76 27.03 -5.46
N LEU A 295 11.04 26.83 -6.57
CA LEU A 295 9.99 27.74 -7.00
C LEU A 295 8.71 27.59 -6.17
N ALA A 296 8.35 26.36 -5.79
CA ALA A 296 7.19 26.08 -4.94
C ALA A 296 7.29 26.77 -3.56
N LEU A 297 8.49 26.88 -3.01
CA LEU A 297 8.77 27.57 -1.74
C LEU A 297 8.80 29.11 -1.85
N ASN A 298 8.85 29.69 -3.06
CA ASN A 298 8.83 31.16 -3.26
C ASN A 298 7.41 31.73 -3.37
N GLY A 299 6.39 30.88 -3.54
CA GLY A 299 4.98 31.28 -3.61
C GLY A 299 4.28 31.39 -2.26
N ARG A 300 5.05 31.33 -1.16
CA ARG A 300 4.59 31.46 0.23
C ARG A 300 5.28 32.63 0.91
#